data_AF-A0A7S0BTE0-F1
#
_entry.id   AF-A0A7S0BTE0-F1
#
_cell.length_a   1.000
_cell.length_b   1.000
_cell.length_c   1.000
_cell.angle_alpha   90.00
_cell.angle_beta   90.00
_cell.angle_gamma   90.00
#
_symmetry.space_group_name_H-M   'P 1'
#
loop_
_entity.id
_entity.type
_entity.pdbx_description
1 polymer ?
#
loop_
_entity_poly.entity_id
_entity_poly.type
_entity_poly.pdbx_seq_one_letter_code
_entity_poly.pdbx_strand_id
1 'polypeptide(L)'
;EEFQSRLDDLLGWTEGLVVAMTDANREEPRQDCFKTYGRTVFGRTRKIMSAIFLGQCLAQAMKEKDSSLLQIPGFRETELKYCNSKSHKVRNVHDFVALDIDARRKILRNFSSDEFLDVNEFCLHFPTATLNVAAPRVDDEIDSSVHEIDKADVEVTLTVKRGAVSDRRPVLVFAPCFFFFASVFADGIPR
;
A
#
# COMPACT_ATOMS: atom_id res chain seq x y z
N GLU A 1 -13.06 3.78 27.33
CA GLU A 1 -13.18 5.06 26.61
C GLU A 1 -11.84 5.79 26.53
N GLU A 2 -11.15 6.04 27.64
CA GLU A 2 -9.82 6.70 27.65
C GLU A 2 -8.77 6.03 26.74
N PHE A 3 -8.69 4.69 26.74
CA PHE A 3 -7.75 3.97 25.87
C PHE A 3 -8.02 4.19 24.37
N GLN A 4 -9.29 4.21 23.96
CA GLN A 4 -9.66 4.38 22.56
C GLN A 4 -9.37 5.80 22.10
N SER A 5 -9.69 6.81 22.91
CA SER A 5 -9.33 8.21 22.63
C SER A 5 -7.82 8.38 22.44
N ARG A 6 -7.01 7.78 23.31
CA ARG A 6 -5.54 7.86 23.18
C ARG A 6 -5.01 7.10 21.98
N LEU A 7 -5.67 6.01 21.59
CA LEU A 7 -5.33 5.26 20.39
C LEU A 7 -5.63 6.10 19.15
N ASP A 8 -6.79 6.74 19.09
CA ASP A 8 -7.18 7.61 17.98
C ASP A 8 -6.21 8.80 17.82
N ASP A 9 -5.82 9.43 18.94
CA ASP A 9 -4.80 10.48 18.94
C ASP A 9 -3.47 9.99 18.37
N LEU A 10 -3.02 8.79 18.76
CA LEU A 10 -1.77 8.20 18.29
C LEU A 10 -1.84 7.83 16.79
N LEU A 11 -2.98 7.27 16.35
CA LEU A 11 -3.19 6.91 14.95
C LEU A 11 -3.26 8.16 14.06
N GLY A 12 -3.81 9.27 14.55
CA GLY A 12 -3.83 10.55 13.83
C GLY A 12 -2.44 11.10 13.48
N TRP A 13 -1.41 10.76 14.26
CA TRP A 13 -0.04 11.22 14.03
C TRP A 13 0.76 10.29 13.11
N THR A 14 0.23 9.10 12.83
CA THR A 14 0.97 8.03 12.16
C THR A 14 1.43 8.42 10.77
N GLU A 15 0.58 9.09 9.98
CA GLU A 15 0.94 9.51 8.63
C GLU A 15 2.11 10.50 8.64
N GLY A 16 2.03 11.53 9.48
CA GLY A 16 3.11 12.51 9.64
C GLY A 16 4.42 11.87 10.11
N LEU A 17 4.35 10.89 11.02
CA LEU A 17 5.53 10.16 11.49
C LEU A 17 6.15 9.30 10.39
N VAL A 18 5.36 8.58 9.59
CA VAL A 18 5.87 7.74 8.50
C VAL A 18 6.52 8.58 7.40
N VAL A 19 5.93 9.75 7.09
CA VAL A 19 6.52 10.72 6.15
C VAL A 19 7.85 11.24 6.69
N ALA A 20 7.88 11.73 7.93
CA ALA A 20 9.10 12.23 8.57
C ALA A 20 10.21 11.16 8.63
N MET A 21 9.85 9.90 8.93
CA MET A 21 10.80 8.79 8.88
C MET A 21 11.35 8.57 7.48
N THR A 22 10.52 8.65 6.46
CA THR A 22 10.93 8.45 5.06
C THR A 22 11.90 9.56 4.62
N ASP A 23 11.57 10.81 4.93
CA ASP A 23 12.38 11.98 4.58
C ASP A 23 13.72 11.99 5.34
N ALA A 24 13.71 11.73 6.64
CA ALA A 24 14.94 11.63 7.43
C ALA A 24 15.90 10.56 6.88
N ASN A 25 15.37 9.42 6.44
CA ASN A 25 16.19 8.34 5.86
C ASN A 25 16.63 8.61 4.41
N ARG A 26 16.01 9.59 3.74
CA ARG A 26 16.44 10.09 2.42
C ARG A 26 17.64 11.03 2.56
N GLU A 27 17.61 11.90 3.56
CA GLU A 27 18.64 12.95 3.75
C GLU A 27 19.86 12.48 4.53
N GLU A 28 19.78 11.37 5.28
CA GLU A 28 20.89 10.85 6.09
C GLU A 28 22.12 10.45 5.21
N PRO A 29 23.29 11.09 5.37
CA PRO A 29 24.51 10.73 4.65
C PRO A 29 25.01 9.33 5.03
N ARG A 30 25.39 8.53 4.04
CA ARG A 30 25.98 7.19 4.22
C ARG A 30 27.48 7.28 4.44
N GLN A 31 27.89 7.53 5.69
CA GLN A 31 29.32 7.58 6.07
C GLN A 31 30.04 6.25 5.79
N ASP A 32 29.33 5.13 5.85
CA ASP A 32 29.82 3.79 5.53
C ASP A 32 30.21 3.65 4.05
N CYS A 33 29.51 4.34 3.15
CA CYS A 33 29.77 4.30 1.71
C CYS A 33 30.87 5.29 1.28
N PHE A 34 31.14 6.32 2.09
CA PHE A 34 32.13 7.35 1.74
C PHE A 34 33.54 6.75 1.52
N LYS A 35 33.94 5.76 2.33
CA LYS A 35 35.23 5.07 2.20
C LYS A 35 35.40 4.32 0.88
N THR A 36 34.30 3.83 0.31
CA THR A 36 34.32 3.00 -0.90
C THR A 36 34.21 3.83 -2.18
N TYR A 37 33.39 4.88 -2.15
CA TYR A 37 33.08 5.67 -3.35
C TYR A 37 33.73 7.05 -3.38
N GLY A 38 34.44 7.44 -2.31
CA GLY A 38 35.10 8.75 -2.21
C GLY A 38 34.15 9.95 -2.23
N ARG A 39 32.83 9.72 -2.09
CA ARG A 39 31.78 10.73 -2.15
C ARG A 39 30.65 10.43 -1.17
N THR A 40 29.91 11.47 -0.79
CA THR A 40 28.73 11.32 0.04
C THR A 40 27.61 10.68 -0.76
N VAL A 41 27.16 9.51 -0.31
CA VAL A 41 26.00 8.80 -0.88
C VAL A 41 24.84 8.96 0.09
N PHE A 42 23.62 9.07 -0.42
CA PHE A 42 22.40 9.21 0.37
C PHE A 42 21.49 8.00 0.17
N GLY A 43 20.51 7.86 1.07
CA GLY A 43 19.47 6.85 0.93
C GLY A 43 19.80 5.53 1.64
N ARG A 44 18.81 5.07 2.40
CA ARG A 44 18.78 3.74 3.00
C ARG A 44 17.50 3.04 2.58
N THR A 45 17.50 2.45 1.38
CA THR A 45 16.31 1.81 0.76
C THR A 45 15.59 0.89 1.74
N ARG A 46 16.33 0.05 2.48
CA ARG A 46 15.72 -0.86 3.47
C ARG A 46 14.93 -0.11 4.54
N LYS A 47 15.48 0.97 5.11
CA LYS A 47 14.80 1.74 6.16
C LYS A 47 13.57 2.47 5.61
N ILE A 48 13.69 3.04 4.41
CA ILE A 48 12.57 3.71 3.72
C ILE A 48 11.43 2.71 3.46
N MET A 49 11.74 1.53 2.91
CA MET A 49 10.75 0.48 2.65
C MET A 49 10.10 -0.01 3.95
N SER A 50 10.86 -0.13 5.05
CA SER A 50 10.31 -0.50 6.35
C SER A 50 9.36 0.57 6.92
N ALA A 51 9.65 1.86 6.73
CA ALA A 51 8.76 2.94 7.16
C ALA A 51 7.44 2.93 6.39
N ILE A 52 7.51 2.78 5.06
CA ILE A 52 6.32 2.66 4.19
C ILE A 52 5.48 1.44 4.60
N PHE A 53 6.13 0.30 4.82
CA PHE A 53 5.45 -0.92 5.25
C PHE A 53 4.80 -0.79 6.63
N LEU A 54 5.47 -0.13 7.58
CA LEU A 54 4.89 0.18 8.90
C LEU A 54 3.63 1.04 8.77
N GLY A 55 3.64 2.06 7.91
CA GLY A 55 2.46 2.87 7.62
C GLY A 55 1.28 2.04 7.09
N GLN A 56 1.54 1.09 6.19
CA GLN A 56 0.52 0.16 5.68
C GLN A 56 -0.04 -0.74 6.78
N CYS A 57 0.83 -1.31 7.64
CA CYS A 57 0.43 -2.12 8.79
C CYS A 57 -0.46 -1.35 9.75
N LEU A 58 -0.09 -0.10 10.09
CA LEU A 58 -0.87 0.74 10.99
C LEU A 58 -2.22 1.12 10.37
N ALA A 59 -2.25 1.52 9.10
CA ALA A 59 -3.48 1.86 8.39
C ALA A 59 -4.48 0.68 8.33
N GLN A 60 -3.98 -0.54 8.18
CA GLN A 60 -4.81 -1.76 8.09
C GLN A 60 -4.97 -2.50 9.42
N ALA A 61 -4.40 -1.99 10.52
CA ALA A 61 -4.34 -2.66 11.82
C ALA A 61 -3.81 -4.11 11.76
N MET A 62 -2.71 -4.30 11.02
CA MET A 62 -2.07 -5.59 10.79
C MET A 62 -0.65 -5.64 11.35
N LYS A 63 -0.19 -6.84 11.70
CA LYS A 63 1.22 -7.13 12.00
C LYS A 63 1.97 -7.53 10.73
N GLU A 64 3.30 -7.44 10.76
CA GLU A 64 4.18 -7.80 9.65
C GLU A 64 3.96 -9.24 9.12
N LYS A 65 3.64 -10.18 10.01
CA LYS A 65 3.49 -11.60 9.69
C LYS A 65 2.06 -12.00 9.31
N ASP A 66 1.12 -11.07 9.40
CA ASP A 66 -0.28 -11.35 9.15
C ASP A 66 -0.52 -11.56 7.65
N SER A 67 -1.51 -12.39 7.32
CA SER A 67 -1.89 -12.58 5.92
C SER A 67 -2.52 -11.32 5.35
N SER A 68 -2.05 -10.83 4.20
CA SER A 68 -2.66 -9.69 3.49
C SER A 68 -4.17 -9.85 3.21
N LEU A 69 -4.69 -11.08 3.24
CA LEU A 69 -6.12 -11.37 3.10
C LEU A 69 -6.97 -10.89 4.28
N LEU A 70 -6.37 -10.65 5.45
CA LEU A 70 -7.07 -10.11 6.62
C LEU A 70 -7.46 -8.63 6.46
N GLN A 71 -7.04 -7.98 5.38
CA GLN A 71 -7.53 -6.64 5.01
C GLN A 71 -8.98 -6.68 4.48
N ILE A 72 -9.43 -7.85 4.02
CA ILE A 72 -10.76 -8.00 3.42
C ILE A 72 -11.81 -7.98 4.54
N PRO A 73 -12.89 -7.19 4.43
CA PRO A 73 -13.95 -7.16 5.43
C PRO A 73 -14.50 -8.56 5.75
N GLY A 74 -14.72 -8.83 7.04
CA GLY A 74 -15.26 -10.10 7.52
C GLY A 74 -14.28 -11.28 7.52
N PHE A 75 -13.07 -11.15 6.95
CA PHE A 75 -12.09 -12.23 6.98
C PHE A 75 -11.50 -12.40 8.39
N ARG A 76 -11.48 -13.65 8.86
CA ARG A 76 -10.74 -14.08 10.04
C ARG A 76 -9.82 -15.24 9.66
N GLU A 77 -9.05 -15.73 10.62
CA GLU A 77 -8.14 -16.86 10.41
C GLU A 77 -8.85 -18.14 9.91
N THR A 78 -10.14 -18.28 10.23
CA THR A 78 -10.98 -19.40 9.79
C THR A 78 -11.19 -19.39 8.28
N GLU A 79 -11.38 -18.21 7.69
CA GLU A 79 -11.68 -18.02 6.28
C GLU A 79 -10.44 -18.23 5.41
N LEU A 80 -9.24 -17.91 5.92
CA LEU A 80 -7.97 -18.08 5.22
C LEU A 80 -7.74 -19.51 4.72
N LYS A 81 -8.28 -20.52 5.44
CA LYS A 81 -8.17 -21.93 5.07
C LYS A 81 -8.90 -22.24 3.75
N TYR A 82 -9.95 -21.51 3.43
CA TYR A 82 -10.73 -21.70 2.20
C TYR A 82 -10.09 -20.99 0.99
N CYS A 83 -9.28 -19.96 1.23
CA CYS A 83 -8.52 -19.24 0.19
C CYS A 83 -7.41 -20.09 -0.43
N ASN A 84 -6.81 -21.00 0.33
CA ASN A 84 -5.75 -21.89 -0.14
C ASN A 84 -6.26 -23.34 -0.29
N SER A 85 -7.20 -23.53 -1.22
CA SER A 85 -7.78 -24.84 -1.53
C SER A 85 -7.19 -25.43 -2.81
N LYS A 86 -7.48 -26.70 -3.12
CA LYS A 86 -7.04 -27.32 -4.39
C LYS A 86 -7.61 -26.60 -5.62
N SER A 87 -8.79 -25.99 -5.49
CA SER A 87 -9.50 -25.32 -6.59
C SER A 87 -9.07 -23.86 -6.76
N HIS A 88 -8.61 -23.20 -5.71
CA HIS A 88 -8.23 -21.78 -5.73
C HIS A 88 -6.98 -21.60 -4.89
N LYS A 89 -5.91 -21.06 -5.48
CA LYS A 89 -4.65 -20.77 -4.80
C LYS A 89 -4.51 -19.27 -4.57
N VAL A 90 -5.30 -18.74 -3.66
CA VAL A 90 -5.26 -17.32 -3.28
C VAL A 90 -4.23 -17.14 -2.17
N ARG A 91 -3.13 -16.42 -2.44
CA ARG A 91 -2.05 -16.18 -1.48
C ARG A 91 -2.07 -14.78 -0.90
N ASN A 92 -2.53 -13.82 -1.69
CA ASN A 92 -2.58 -12.41 -1.33
C ASN A 92 -3.88 -11.76 -1.79
N VAL A 93 -4.10 -10.52 -1.34
CA VAL A 93 -5.30 -9.74 -1.69
C VAL A 93 -5.45 -9.50 -3.19
N HIS A 94 -4.36 -9.33 -3.95
CA HIS A 94 -4.43 -9.16 -5.41
C HIS A 94 -4.96 -10.42 -6.10
N ASP A 95 -4.52 -11.61 -5.67
CA ASP A 95 -5.04 -12.88 -6.18
C ASP A 95 -6.55 -13.00 -5.94
N PHE A 96 -7.02 -12.53 -4.77
CA PHE A 96 -8.44 -12.58 -4.41
C PHE A 96 -9.26 -11.59 -5.24
N VAL A 97 -8.77 -10.35 -5.40
CA VAL A 97 -9.42 -9.31 -6.22
C VAL A 97 -9.46 -9.73 -7.69
N ALA A 98 -8.50 -10.50 -8.18
CA ALA A 98 -8.50 -11.01 -9.55
C ALA A 98 -9.53 -12.13 -9.82
N LEU A 99 -10.13 -12.72 -8.78
CA LEU A 99 -11.16 -13.75 -8.95
C LEU A 99 -12.46 -13.17 -9.50
N ASP A 100 -13.17 -13.99 -10.27
CA ASP A 100 -14.55 -13.71 -10.65
C ASP A 100 -15.51 -13.85 -9.47
N ILE A 101 -16.71 -13.28 -9.62
CA ILE A 101 -17.73 -13.24 -8.57
C ILE A 101 -18.12 -14.66 -8.13
N ASP A 102 -18.17 -15.60 -9.09
CA ASP A 102 -18.53 -17.01 -8.83
C ASP A 102 -17.48 -17.74 -7.99
N ALA A 103 -16.18 -17.58 -8.29
CA ALA A 103 -15.12 -18.14 -7.46
C ALA A 103 -15.10 -17.51 -6.07
N ARG A 104 -15.30 -16.18 -5.96
CA ARG A 104 -15.40 -15.51 -4.66
C ARG A 104 -16.57 -16.07 -3.85
N ARG A 105 -17.74 -16.26 -4.46
CA ARG A 105 -18.93 -16.81 -3.79
C ARG A 105 -18.68 -18.24 -3.28
N LYS A 106 -17.92 -19.05 -4.03
CA LYS A 106 -17.52 -20.41 -3.58
C LYS A 106 -16.59 -20.38 -2.37
N ILE A 107 -15.64 -19.44 -2.33
CA ILE A 107 -14.74 -19.26 -1.18
C ILE A 107 -15.53 -18.74 0.03
N LEU A 108 -16.42 -17.77 -0.18
CA LEU A 108 -17.21 -17.10 0.85
C LEU A 108 -18.59 -17.73 1.07
N ARG A 109 -18.69 -19.06 0.93
CA ARG A 109 -19.97 -19.79 1.05
C ARG A 109 -20.68 -19.62 2.40
N ASN A 110 -19.93 -19.27 3.45
CA ASN A 110 -20.45 -19.09 4.80
C ASN A 110 -20.84 -17.62 5.10
N PHE A 111 -20.53 -16.69 4.19
CA PHE A 111 -20.86 -15.28 4.38
C PHE A 111 -22.34 -15.06 4.06
N SER A 112 -22.97 -14.19 4.84
CA SER A 112 -24.30 -13.66 4.51
C SER A 112 -24.26 -12.87 3.20
N SER A 113 -25.44 -12.59 2.64
CA SER A 113 -25.54 -11.76 1.44
C SER A 113 -24.96 -10.36 1.65
N ASP A 114 -25.15 -9.77 2.84
CA ASP A 114 -24.64 -8.44 3.15
C ASP A 114 -23.11 -8.44 3.32
N GLU A 115 -22.55 -9.40 4.05
CA GLU A 115 -21.08 -9.53 4.17
C GLU A 115 -20.42 -9.77 2.81
N PHE A 116 -21.06 -10.54 1.92
CA PHE A 116 -20.56 -10.74 0.57
C PHE A 116 -20.59 -9.47 -0.29
N LEU A 117 -21.59 -8.60 -0.09
CA LEU A 117 -21.65 -7.30 -0.75
C LEU A 117 -20.50 -6.39 -0.28
N ASP A 118 -20.23 -6.34 1.02
CA ASP A 118 -19.12 -5.56 1.58
C ASP A 118 -17.77 -6.01 1.03
N VAL A 119 -17.55 -7.33 0.88
CA VAL A 119 -16.33 -7.86 0.27
C VAL A 119 -16.22 -7.49 -1.21
N ASN A 120 -17.32 -7.54 -1.96
CA ASN A 120 -17.29 -7.15 -3.37
C ASN A 120 -17.05 -5.65 -3.55
N GLU A 121 -17.61 -4.82 -2.67
CA GLU A 121 -17.33 -3.38 -2.64
C GLU A 121 -15.85 -3.12 -2.32
N PHE A 122 -15.26 -3.81 -1.34
CA PHE A 122 -13.82 -3.76 -1.08
C PHE A 122 -13.01 -4.11 -2.33
N CYS A 123 -13.32 -5.23 -3.00
CA CYS A 123 -12.59 -5.67 -4.18
C CYS A 123 -12.72 -4.69 -5.36
N LEU A 124 -13.84 -3.97 -5.47
CA LEU A 124 -14.04 -2.95 -6.50
C LEU A 124 -13.13 -1.75 -6.25
N HIS A 125 -12.98 -1.33 -4.99
CA HIS A 125 -12.20 -0.16 -4.60
C HIS A 125 -10.70 -0.45 -4.38
N PHE A 126 -10.32 -1.72 -4.27
CA PHE A 126 -8.94 -2.10 -4.02
C PHE A 126 -8.01 -1.61 -5.15
N PRO A 127 -6.95 -0.84 -4.82
CA PRO A 127 -6.12 -0.20 -5.84
C PRO A 127 -5.31 -1.25 -6.62
N THR A 128 -5.47 -1.27 -7.94
CA THR A 128 -4.64 -2.08 -8.82
C THR A 128 -3.71 -1.17 -9.60
N ALA A 129 -2.41 -1.26 -9.34
CA ALA A 129 -1.41 -0.41 -9.96
C ALA A 129 -0.51 -1.20 -10.92
N THR A 130 -0.17 -0.59 -12.04
CA THR A 130 0.84 -1.10 -12.99
C THR A 130 1.95 -0.06 -13.13
N LEU A 131 3.20 -0.50 -13.00
CA LEU A 131 4.38 0.33 -13.10
C LEU A 131 5.08 0.05 -14.44
N ASN A 132 5.28 1.10 -15.25
CA ASN A 132 6.10 1.05 -16.45
C ASN A 132 7.34 1.91 -16.21
N VAL A 133 8.51 1.32 -16.40
CA VAL A 133 9.80 2.00 -16.25
C VAL A 133 10.44 2.07 -17.63
N ALA A 134 10.69 3.28 -18.12
CA ALA A 134 11.37 3.48 -19.39
C ALA A 134 12.86 3.17 -19.27
N ALA A 135 13.52 2.92 -20.41
CA ALA A 135 14.97 2.83 -20.44
C ALA A 135 15.60 4.16 -19.95
N PRO A 136 16.72 4.10 -19.20
CA PRO A 136 17.41 5.30 -18.77
C PRO A 136 17.84 6.12 -19.99
N ARG A 137 17.67 7.44 -19.90
CA ARG A 137 18.11 8.41 -20.90
C ARG A 137 19.25 9.22 -20.32
N VAL A 138 20.26 9.46 -21.13
CA VAL A 138 21.38 10.34 -20.81
C VAL A 138 21.36 11.45 -21.85
N ASP A 139 21.56 12.69 -21.41
CA ASP A 139 21.63 13.85 -22.28
C ASP A 139 23.12 14.18 -22.51
N ASP A 140 23.79 13.33 -23.28
CA ASP A 140 25.20 13.48 -23.64
C ASP A 140 25.37 13.73 -25.14
N GLU A 141 26.33 14.60 -25.49
CA GLU A 141 26.60 15.00 -26.87
C GLU A 141 27.29 13.91 -27.71
N ILE A 142 27.91 12.92 -27.07
CA ILE A 142 28.80 11.95 -27.73
C ILE A 142 28.04 10.69 -28.13
N ASP A 143 27.32 10.08 -27.20
CA ASP A 143 26.44 8.94 -27.48
C ASP A 143 25.32 8.83 -26.44
N SER A 144 24.35 7.97 -26.72
CA SER A 144 23.20 7.72 -25.84
C SER A 144 23.43 6.55 -24.86
N SER A 145 24.67 6.09 -24.68
CA SER A 145 25.02 5.02 -23.74
C SER A 145 25.23 5.58 -22.35
N VAL A 146 24.88 4.79 -21.33
CA VAL A 146 25.18 5.15 -19.95
C VAL A 146 26.63 4.79 -19.62
N HIS A 147 27.45 5.80 -19.34
CA HIS A 147 28.79 5.65 -18.82
C HIS A 147 28.85 5.93 -17.31
N GLU A 148 30.02 5.69 -16.72
CA GLU A 148 30.23 5.98 -15.31
C GLU A 148 30.13 7.49 -15.06
N ILE A 149 29.48 7.88 -13.97
CA ILE A 149 29.33 9.28 -13.51
C ILE A 149 28.23 10.07 -14.25
N ASP A 150 27.72 9.57 -15.36
CA ASP A 150 26.64 10.23 -16.10
C ASP A 150 25.36 10.39 -15.28
N LYS A 151 24.67 11.50 -15.53
CA LYS A 151 23.33 11.73 -15.01
C LYS A 151 22.32 11.03 -15.91
N ALA A 152 21.88 9.86 -15.51
CA ALA A 152 20.79 9.15 -16.17
C ALA A 152 19.42 9.58 -15.60
N ASP A 153 18.50 9.97 -16.48
CA ASP A 153 17.10 10.24 -16.17
C ASP A 153 16.26 9.00 -16.50
N VAL A 154 15.40 8.58 -15.56
CA VAL A 154 14.51 7.43 -15.72
C VAL A 154 13.07 7.89 -15.60
N GLU A 155 12.31 7.74 -16.68
CA GLU A 155 10.87 8.02 -16.69
C GLU A 155 10.10 6.82 -16.12
N VAL A 156 9.26 7.09 -15.13
CA VAL A 156 8.46 6.08 -14.44
C VAL A 156 6.99 6.46 -14.52
N THR A 157 6.18 5.60 -15.13
CA THR A 157 4.74 5.79 -15.28
C THR A 157 4.00 4.80 -14.39
N LEU A 158 3.30 5.32 -13.37
CA LEU A 158 2.44 4.54 -12.49
C LEU A 158 0.97 4.74 -12.90
N THR A 159 0.33 3.68 -13.38
CA THR A 159 -1.11 3.70 -13.69
C THR A 159 -1.88 2.99 -12.58
N VAL A 160 -2.75 3.71 -11.88
CA VAL A 160 -3.60 3.15 -10.82
C VAL A 160 -5.04 3.05 -11.34
N LYS A 161 -5.58 1.83 -11.37
CA LYS A 161 -7.00 1.57 -11.63
C LYS A 161 -7.77 1.63 -10.32
N ARG A 162 -8.84 2.41 -10.30
CA ARG A 162 -9.81 2.50 -9.19
C ARG A 162 -11.17 2.04 -9.71
N GLY A 163 -11.96 1.39 -8.86
CA GLY A 163 -13.34 1.03 -9.17
C GLY A 163 -14.23 2.25 -9.36
N ALA A 164 -15.42 2.01 -9.92
CA ALA A 164 -16.46 3.02 -9.98
C ALA A 164 -16.88 3.43 -8.57
N VAL A 165 -17.17 4.73 -8.38
CA VAL A 165 -17.71 5.24 -7.11
C VAL A 165 -19.04 4.55 -6.84
N SER A 166 -19.13 3.80 -5.73
CA SER A 166 -20.41 3.26 -5.25
C SER A 166 -21.07 4.29 -4.33
N ASP A 167 -22.40 4.44 -4.42
CA ASP A 167 -23.17 5.34 -3.53
C ASP A 167 -23.07 4.94 -2.04
N ARG A 168 -22.67 3.70 -1.74
CA ARG A 168 -22.61 3.17 -0.37
C ARG A 168 -21.40 3.67 0.42
N ARG A 169 -20.23 3.83 -0.19
CA ARG A 169 -19.03 4.38 0.47
C ARG A 169 -18.14 5.11 -0.55
N PRO A 170 -17.63 6.32 -0.22
CA PRO A 170 -16.65 7.00 -1.05
C PRO A 170 -15.35 6.17 -1.15
N VAL A 171 -14.58 6.40 -2.22
CA VAL A 171 -13.32 5.71 -2.57
C VAL A 171 -12.19 6.09 -1.58
N LEU A 172 -12.40 5.81 -0.30
CA LEU A 172 -11.41 5.92 0.75
C LEU A 172 -10.78 4.55 0.98
N VAL A 173 -9.55 4.54 1.50
CA VAL A 173 -8.88 3.31 1.92
C VAL A 173 -9.80 2.59 2.91
N PHE A 174 -10.20 1.36 2.57
CA PHE A 174 -10.96 0.54 3.50
C PHE A 174 -10.06 0.22 4.69
N ALA A 175 -10.29 0.90 5.79
CA ALA A 175 -9.48 0.82 7.00
C ALA A 175 -10.44 0.79 8.20
N PRO A 176 -11.00 -0.39 8.54
CA PRO A 176 -12.08 -0.50 9.53
C PRO A 176 -11.65 -0.07 10.95
N CYS A 177 -10.34 -0.02 11.21
CA CYS A 177 -9.77 0.46 12.47
C CYS A 177 -9.19 1.88 12.38
N PHE A 178 -9.26 2.53 11.22
CA PHE A 178 -8.67 3.85 10.96
C PHE A 178 -9.79 4.80 10.52
N PHE A 179 -10.50 5.36 11.50
CA PHE A 179 -11.71 6.17 11.28
C PHE A 179 -11.44 7.56 10.69
N PHE A 180 -10.18 7.96 10.53
CA PHE A 180 -9.82 9.36 10.28
C PHE A 180 -10.00 9.83 8.84
N PHE A 181 -9.92 8.95 7.85
CA PHE A 181 -9.94 9.36 6.42
C PHE A 181 -11.29 9.92 5.95
N ALA A 182 -12.39 9.66 6.67
CA ALA A 182 -13.70 10.21 6.31
C ALA A 182 -13.87 11.69 6.72
N SER A 183 -13.14 12.19 7.73
CA SER A 183 -13.31 13.57 8.21
C SER A 183 -12.41 14.57 7.48
N VAL A 184 -11.17 14.20 7.15
CA VAL A 184 -10.18 15.09 6.52
C VAL A 184 -10.54 15.46 5.08
N PHE A 185 -11.35 14.65 4.39
CA PHE A 185 -11.86 14.98 3.05
C PHE A 185 -13.31 15.51 3.06
N ALA A 186 -14.01 15.42 4.18
CA ALA A 186 -15.34 16.03 4.34
C ALA A 186 -15.22 17.52 4.70
N ASP A 187 -14.22 17.88 5.49
CA ASP A 187 -13.86 19.27 5.75
C ASP A 187 -12.84 19.70 4.70
N GLY A 188 -13.35 20.37 3.66
CA GLY A 188 -12.58 20.79 2.50
C GLY A 188 -11.22 21.41 2.85
N ILE A 189 -10.23 21.04 2.06
CA ILE A 189 -8.88 21.65 2.02
C ILE A 189 -9.04 23.17 2.20
N PRO A 190 -8.55 23.77 3.30
CA PRO A 190 -8.47 25.22 3.38
C PRO A 190 -7.48 25.66 2.30
N ARG A 191 -7.96 26.55 1.41
CA ARG A 191 -7.16 27.18 0.37
C ARG A 191 -5.99 27.96 0.95
#